data_AF-A0A1X1EXY9-F1
#
_entry.id   AF-A0A1X1EXY9-F1
#
_cell.length_a   1.000
_cell.length_b   1.000
_cell.length_c   1.000
_cell.angle_alpha   90.00
_cell.angle_beta   90.00
_cell.angle_gamma   90.00
#
_symmetry.space_group_name_H-M   'P 1'
#
loop_
_entity.id
_entity.type
_entity.pdbx_description
1 polymer ?
#
loop_
_entity_poly.entity_id
_entity_poly.type
_entity_poly.pdbx_seq_one_letter_code
_entity_poly.pdbx_strand_id
1 'polypeptide(L)'
;MTTLGDWSEHDNKKYVGKIDRIYVSMTEEYEVEYFIDHYLQSRNYQISNENRDIVTDKLEAYPGKAPFKRDDLNTYLDKLFNK
;
A
#
# COMPACT_ATOMS: atom_id res chain seq x y z
N MET A 1 0.64 9.51 19.86
CA MET A 1 1.23 9.84 18.55
C MET A 1 1.26 8.54 17.79
N THR A 2 0.32 8.32 16.86
CA THR A 2 0.25 7.06 16.12
C THR A 2 1.35 7.08 15.07
N THR A 3 2.32 6.17 15.20
CA THR A 3 3.38 5.95 14.24
C THR A 3 2.74 5.49 12.92
N LEU A 4 3.05 6.17 11.81
CA LEU A 4 2.73 5.67 10.48
C LEU A 4 3.41 4.29 10.36
N GLY A 5 2.64 3.25 10.02
CA GLY A 5 3.18 1.90 9.93
C GLY A 5 3.42 1.18 11.27
N ASP A 6 2.65 1.46 12.32
CA ASP A 6 2.68 0.62 13.53
C ASP A 6 2.05 -0.76 13.26
N TRP A 7 2.86 -1.68 12.74
CA TRP A 7 2.50 -3.07 12.43
C TRP A 7 2.75 -4.03 13.61
N SER A 8 3.14 -3.50 14.78
CA SER A 8 3.81 -4.28 15.82
C SER A 8 2.86 -5.12 16.66
N GLU A 9 1.62 -4.68 16.89
CA GLU A 9 0.68 -5.44 17.72
C GLU A 9 -0.76 -5.19 17.22
N HIS A 10 -1.60 -6.23 17.26
CA HIS A 10 -3.03 -6.26 16.94
C HIS A 10 -3.46 -6.78 15.56
N ASP A 11 -4.41 -7.71 15.61
CA ASP A 11 -5.21 -8.34 14.56
C ASP A 11 -6.01 -7.34 13.66
N ASN A 12 -5.75 -6.04 13.77
CA ASN A 12 -6.50 -4.94 13.16
C ASN A 12 -5.51 -3.98 12.47
N LYS A 13 -4.89 -4.44 11.39
CA LYS A 13 -3.80 -3.77 10.66
C LYS A 13 -4.29 -2.64 9.75
N LYS A 14 -5.03 -1.67 10.29
CA LYS A 14 -5.57 -0.60 9.46
C LYS A 14 -4.46 0.35 9.02
N TYR A 15 -4.23 0.43 7.71
CA TYR A 15 -3.44 1.48 7.10
C TYR A 15 -3.94 2.85 7.57
N VAL A 16 -3.03 3.67 8.11
CA VAL A 16 -3.31 5.04 8.54
C VAL A 16 -2.59 5.97 7.57
N GLY A 17 -3.31 6.49 6.58
CA GLY A 17 -2.74 7.42 5.60
C GLY A 17 -3.81 8.03 4.70
N LYS A 18 -3.38 8.75 3.67
CA LYS A 18 -4.31 9.51 2.78
C LYS A 18 -5.16 8.64 1.85
N ILE A 19 -4.78 7.37 1.66
CA ILE A 19 -5.47 6.41 0.80
C ILE A 19 -6.42 5.59 1.69
N ASP A 20 -7.72 5.78 1.53
CA ASP A 20 -8.71 4.98 2.27
C ASP A 20 -8.95 3.61 1.58
N ARG A 21 -9.06 3.62 0.25
CA ARG A 21 -9.44 2.45 -0.58
C ARG A 21 -8.72 2.45 -1.91
N ILE A 22 -8.44 1.24 -2.40
CA ILE A 22 -7.80 1.02 -3.70
C ILE A 22 -8.76 0.29 -4.62
N TYR A 23 -9.10 0.91 -5.74
CA TYR A 23 -10.01 0.33 -6.73
C TYR A 23 -9.26 -0.62 -7.66
N VAL A 24 -9.62 -1.90 -7.61
CA VAL A 24 -9.09 -2.93 -8.51
C VAL A 24 -9.92 -2.97 -9.79
N SER A 25 -11.24 -2.89 -9.62
CA SER A 25 -12.25 -2.91 -10.68
C SER A 25 -13.34 -1.88 -10.37
N MET A 26 -14.35 -1.74 -11.24
CA MET A 26 -15.50 -0.87 -10.99
C MET A 26 -16.36 -1.30 -9.79
N THR A 27 -16.27 -2.57 -9.40
CA THR A 27 -17.06 -3.18 -8.32
C THR A 27 -16.21 -3.78 -7.21
N GLU A 28 -14.87 -3.76 -7.36
CA GLU A 28 -13.95 -4.39 -6.42
C GLU A 28 -12.96 -3.36 -5.89
N GLU A 29 -12.95 -3.24 -4.56
CA GLU A 29 -12.03 -2.41 -3.80
C GLU A 29 -11.18 -3.29 -2.89
N TYR A 30 -9.90 -2.98 -2.80
CA TYR A 30 -8.97 -3.57 -1.84
C TYR A 30 -8.69 -2.58 -0.73
N GLU A 31 -8.60 -3.14 0.47
CA GLU A 31 -7.98 -2.45 1.61
C GLU A 31 -6.50 -2.22 1.30
N VAL A 32 -5.98 -1.08 1.78
CA VAL A 32 -4.60 -0.70 1.48
C VAL A 32 -3.60 -1.71 2.05
N GLU A 33 -3.87 -2.26 3.24
CA GLU A 33 -3.06 -3.34 3.82
C GLU A 33 -2.96 -4.56 2.89
N TYR A 34 -4.10 -5.02 2.38
CA TYR A 34 -4.18 -6.16 1.49
C TYR A 34 -3.43 -5.89 0.19
N PHE A 35 -3.58 -4.68 -0.36
CA PHE A 35 -2.84 -4.26 -1.54
C PHE A 35 -1.32 -4.28 -1.31
N ILE A 36 -0.83 -3.76 -0.18
CA ILE A 36 0.61 -3.72 0.13
C ILE A 36 1.16 -5.14 0.22
N ASP A 37 0.51 -6.02 0.98
CA ASP A 37 0.91 -7.42 1.10
C ASP A 37 0.88 -8.15 -0.23
N HIS A 38 -0.19 -7.95 -1.02
CA HIS A 38 -0.33 -8.53 -2.35
C HIS A 38 0.74 -8.02 -3.32
N TYR A 39 1.08 -6.72 -3.26
CA TYR A 39 2.14 -6.12 -4.06
C TYR A 39 3.49 -6.76 -3.74
N LEU A 40 3.87 -6.81 -2.46
CA LEU A 40 5.12 -7.43 -2.01
C LEU A 40 5.20 -8.89 -2.44
N GLN A 41 4.15 -9.68 -2.17
CA GLN A 41 4.09 -11.09 -2.53
C GLN A 41 4.21 -11.30 -4.05
N SER A 42 3.48 -10.52 -4.85
CA SER A 42 3.46 -10.66 -6.30
C SER A 42 4.81 -10.35 -6.95
N ARG A 43 5.67 -9.56 -6.30
CA ARG A 43 7.02 -9.21 -6.79
C ARG A 43 8.12 -10.02 -6.09
N ASN A 44 7.75 -11.08 -5.36
CA ASN A 44 8.67 -11.91 -4.58
C ASN A 44 9.46 -11.12 -3.51
N TYR A 45 8.94 -10.00 -3.03
CA TYR A 45 9.50 -9.32 -1.87
C TYR A 45 9.06 -10.00 -0.58
N GLN A 46 9.93 -9.97 0.43
CA GLN A 46 9.58 -10.47 1.75
C GLN A 46 8.49 -9.60 2.37
N ILE A 47 7.40 -10.22 2.83
CA ILE A 47 6.37 -9.55 3.60
C ILE A 47 6.94 -9.26 4.99
N SER A 48 7.34 -8.02 5.22
CA SER A 48 7.96 -7.57 6.48
C SER A 48 7.51 -6.15 6.78
N ASN A 49 7.48 -5.79 8.06
CA ASN A 49 7.02 -4.48 8.49
C ASN A 49 7.83 -3.36 7.83
N GLU A 50 9.14 -3.53 7.68
CA GLU A 50 10.00 -2.59 6.95
C GLU A 50 9.56 -2.38 5.49
N ASN A 51 9.35 -3.47 4.72
CA ASN A 51 8.90 -3.38 3.33
C ASN A 51 7.49 -2.77 3.22
N ARG A 52 6.61 -3.10 4.17
CA ARG A 52 5.26 -2.52 4.23
C ARG A 52 5.32 -1.03 4.54
N ASP A 53 6.21 -0.60 5.43
CA ASP A 53 6.45 0.79 5.77
C ASP A 53 6.96 1.57 4.57
N ILE A 54 7.94 1.02 3.83
CA ILE A 54 8.44 1.62 2.59
C ILE A 54 7.32 1.80 1.58
N VAL A 55 6.50 0.77 1.32
CA VAL A 55 5.38 0.89 0.38
C VAL A 55 4.36 1.91 0.88
N THR A 56 4.05 1.91 2.18
CA THR A 56 3.14 2.89 2.82
C THR A 56 3.62 4.32 2.62
N ASP A 57 4.88 4.62 2.91
CA ASP A 57 5.52 5.92 2.69
C ASP A 57 5.40 6.36 1.22
N LYS A 58 5.65 5.45 0.27
CA LYS A 58 5.51 5.77 -1.16
C LYS A 58 4.07 6.05 -1.55
N LEU A 59 3.12 5.27 -1.04
CA LEU A 59 1.69 5.49 -1.26
C LEU A 59 1.25 6.86 -0.69
N GLU A 60 1.77 7.26 0.47
CA GLU A 60 1.54 8.58 1.04
C GLU A 60 2.21 9.72 0.25
N ALA A 61 3.33 9.45 -0.42
CA ALA A 61 3.95 10.40 -1.34
C ALA A 61 3.24 10.49 -2.71
N TYR A 62 2.33 9.56 -3.04
CA TYR A 62 1.72 9.47 -4.38
C TYR A 62 0.89 10.72 -4.74
N PRO A 63 1.26 11.54 -5.74
CA PRO A 63 0.59 12.82 -6.00
C PRO A 63 -0.82 12.69 -6.61
N GLY A 64 -1.27 11.47 -6.94
CA GLY A 64 -2.59 11.24 -7.51
C GLY A 64 -3.74 11.52 -6.54
N LYS A 65 -4.93 11.72 -7.10
CA LYS A 65 -6.18 11.91 -6.34
C LYS A 65 -7.08 10.68 -6.49
N ALA A 66 -7.97 10.49 -5.53
CA ALA A 66 -8.98 9.43 -5.60
C ALA A 66 -9.84 9.56 -6.88
N PRO A 67 -10.29 8.45 -7.49
CA PRO A 67 -10.12 7.06 -7.04
C PRO A 67 -8.71 6.51 -7.28
N PHE A 68 -8.10 5.94 -6.24
CA PHE A 68 -6.78 5.33 -6.33
C PHE A 68 -6.92 3.95 -6.98
N LYS A 69 -6.51 3.81 -8.24
CA LYS A 69 -6.57 2.53 -8.94
C LYS A 69 -5.36 1.68 -8.60
N ARG A 70 -5.57 0.37 -8.45
CA ARG A 70 -4.51 -0.62 -8.24
C ARG A 70 -3.41 -0.51 -9.30
N ASP A 71 -3.81 -0.32 -10.56
CA ASP A 71 -2.89 -0.28 -11.70
C ASP A 71 -1.97 0.95 -11.67
N ASP A 72 -2.53 2.13 -11.36
CA ASP A 72 -1.79 3.37 -11.17
C ASP A 72 -0.79 3.26 -10.01
N LEU A 73 -1.23 2.73 -8.87
CA LEU A 73 -0.36 2.53 -7.70
C LEU A 73 0.74 1.52 -7.99
N ASN A 74 0.42 0.39 -8.64
CA ASN A 74 1.42 -0.59 -9.06
C ASN A 74 2.47 0.03 -9.98
N THR A 75 2.05 0.80 -10.98
CA THR A 75 2.96 1.46 -11.92
C THR A 75 3.84 2.49 -11.21
N TYR A 76 3.28 3.23 -10.26
CA TYR A 76 4.02 4.20 -9.48
C TYR A 76 5.05 3.53 -8.56
N LEU A 77 4.65 2.47 -7.83
CA LEU A 77 5.55 1.71 -6.97
C LEU A 77 6.64 1.02 -7.81
N ASP A 78 6.29 0.37 -8.92
CA ASP A 78 7.27 -0.29 -9.79
C ASP A 78 8.35 0.69 -10.25
N LYS A 79 7.99 1.91 -10.66
CA LYS A 79 8.96 2.97 -11.00
C LYS A 79 9.91 3.36 -9.86
N LEU A 80 9.49 3.19 -8.60
CA LEU A 80 10.31 3.52 -7.43
C LEU A 80 11.18 2.34 -7.00
N PHE A 81 10.69 1.11 -7.14
CA PHE A 81 11.38 -0.11 -6.74
C PHE A 81 12.32 -0.68 -7.83
N ASN A 82 12.12 -0.32 -9.10
CA ASN A 82 12.90 -0.83 -10.24
C ASN A 82 14.22 -0.06 -10.47
N LYS A 83 14.96 0.26 -9.39
CA LYS A 83 16.23 0.99 -9.44
C LYS A 83 17.37 0.23 -8.79
#